data_AF-A0A1F9MYQ3-F1
#
_entry.id   AF-A0A1F9MYQ3-F1
#
_cell.length_a   1.000
_cell.length_b   1.000
_cell.length_c   1.000
_cell.angle_alpha   90.00
_cell.angle_beta   90.00
_cell.angle_gamma   90.00
#
_symmetry.space_group_name_H-M   'P 1'
#
loop_
_entity.id
_entity.type
_entity.pdbx_description
1 polymer ?
#
loop_
_entity_poly.entity_id
_entity_poly.type
_entity_poly.pdbx_seq_one_letter_code
_entity_poly.pdbx_strand_id
1 'polypeptide(L)'
;MQKWQCSTALWILVVASGCAGMMKELGAGKKRDGWREVDQAIQAQDEAQLKTLCDDESLGPNNNTSPRYKACREYEALQADKDTGDCTTVVERFRAAPDPKIGFALEHSSKWAERLAKCEKFKEIFEEIAHLGEGGDKSPGVQVLLKLEQNGVPLMAAFDTYAKENGGAAFLNIKAASYAGSHVASWLILGGHLDQCPLLAKALTDSPEGVRASMLVYFIEAKCKPQGVALAQSLLTAKEDYHRATGCRTLGEIGDSSVVKKLKILAESDSTFVVQEQQGNDGRVHAVKVFPVRDACKEAVGKIQLRAK
;
A
#
# COMPACT_ATOMS: atom_id res chain seq x y z
N MET A 1 15.95 55.16 -62.29
CA MET A 1 14.60 54.71 -62.70
C MET A 1 13.76 54.52 -61.44
N GLN A 2 12.56 55.15 -61.39
CA GLN A 2 11.42 55.03 -60.44
C GLN A 2 11.75 55.00 -58.92
N LYS A 3 11.56 56.04 -58.09
CA LYS A 3 10.38 56.83 -57.63
C LYS A 3 9.17 56.03 -57.10
N TRP A 4 8.80 56.30 -55.84
CA TRP A 4 7.50 56.75 -55.25
C TRP A 4 7.35 56.22 -53.79
N GLN A 5 7.56 57.02 -52.72
CA GLN A 5 6.65 57.97 -52.00
C GLN A 5 5.83 57.29 -50.86
N CYS A 6 5.62 57.78 -49.62
CA CYS A 6 5.64 59.10 -48.93
C CYS A 6 6.14 58.93 -47.45
N SER A 7 6.97 59.77 -46.82
CA SER A 7 6.81 61.17 -46.29
C SER A 7 5.82 61.30 -45.10
N THR A 8 6.25 61.55 -43.85
CA THR A 8 6.49 62.87 -43.15
C THR A 8 5.28 63.81 -43.19
N ALA A 9 4.77 64.48 -42.14
CA ALA A 9 5.24 64.86 -40.80
C ALA A 9 4.11 65.53 -39.97
N LEU A 10 4.41 65.77 -38.67
CA LEU A 10 4.02 66.94 -37.84
C LEU A 10 2.61 66.99 -37.18
N TRP A 11 2.56 67.15 -35.84
CA TRP A 11 2.03 68.32 -35.10
C TRP A 11 1.84 68.04 -33.57
N ILE A 12 2.64 68.74 -32.76
CA ILE A 12 2.34 69.51 -31.52
C ILE A 12 1.67 68.86 -30.28
N LEU A 13 2.46 68.95 -29.17
CA LEU A 13 2.16 69.11 -27.71
C LEU A 13 0.69 69.09 -27.22
N VAL A 14 0.45 68.39 -26.09
CA VAL A 14 -0.10 68.93 -24.82
C VAL A 14 -0.26 67.83 -23.74
N VAL A 15 0.51 68.03 -22.65
CA VAL A 15 0.17 67.84 -21.23
C VAL A 15 0.10 66.45 -20.56
N ALA A 16 0.74 66.45 -19.38
CA ALA A 16 0.62 65.60 -18.20
C ALA A 16 1.36 64.25 -18.23
N SER A 17 2.57 64.13 -17.68
CA SER A 17 2.87 64.17 -16.23
C SER A 17 1.86 63.37 -15.40
N GLY A 18 2.08 62.08 -15.27
CA GLY A 18 1.34 61.24 -14.32
C GLY A 18 1.74 59.77 -14.45
N CYS A 19 2.40 59.24 -13.42
CA CYS A 19 2.66 57.82 -13.18
C CYS A 19 3.86 57.15 -13.88
N ALA A 20 4.97 57.85 -14.11
CA ALA A 20 6.29 57.20 -14.24
C ALA A 20 7.00 56.99 -12.88
N GLY A 21 6.31 57.29 -11.77
CA GLY A 21 6.82 57.21 -10.40
C GLY A 21 5.78 56.70 -9.43
N MET A 22 5.26 55.48 -9.64
CA MET A 22 4.54 54.70 -8.62
C MET A 22 4.32 53.30 -9.19
N MET A 23 5.36 52.46 -9.13
CA MET A 23 5.30 50.97 -9.13
C MET A 23 6.70 50.42 -8.82
N LYS A 24 7.40 51.13 -7.92
CA LYS A 24 8.51 50.64 -7.11
C LYS A 24 7.92 50.74 -5.70
N GLU A 25 7.82 49.60 -5.00
CA GLU A 25 7.09 49.42 -3.72
C GLU A 25 5.62 48.99 -3.79
N LEU A 26 5.33 47.92 -4.56
CA LEU A 26 4.41 46.90 -4.05
C LEU A 26 5.26 45.65 -3.84
N GLY A 27 5.44 45.29 -2.57
CA GLY A 27 6.33 44.22 -2.13
C GLY A 27 6.08 42.95 -2.93
N ALA A 28 7.03 42.61 -3.80
CA ALA A 28 7.24 41.23 -4.20
C ALA A 28 7.68 40.49 -2.93
N GLY A 29 6.71 40.08 -2.10
CA GLY A 29 6.95 39.15 -1.02
C GLY A 29 7.69 37.98 -1.62
N LYS A 30 8.93 37.74 -1.16
CA LYS A 30 9.70 36.57 -1.56
C LYS A 30 8.76 35.38 -1.48
N LYS A 31 8.50 34.71 -2.61
CA LYS A 31 7.76 33.44 -2.58
C LYS A 31 8.46 32.57 -1.56
N ARG A 32 7.72 32.21 -0.52
CA ARG A 32 8.21 31.38 0.55
C ARG A 32 8.73 30.08 -0.05
N ASP A 33 9.99 29.78 0.20
CA ASP A 33 10.60 28.54 -0.26
C ASP A 33 10.48 27.51 0.86
N GLY A 34 9.31 26.87 0.92
CA GLY A 34 9.00 25.90 1.96
C GLY A 34 10.01 24.76 2.04
N TRP A 35 10.59 24.33 0.91
CA TRP A 35 11.59 23.25 0.91
C TRP A 35 12.85 23.66 1.66
N ARG A 36 13.34 24.88 1.39
CA ARG A 36 14.53 25.41 2.05
C ARG A 36 14.31 25.65 3.55
N GLU A 37 13.13 26.13 3.94
CA GLU A 37 12.78 26.31 5.36
C GLU A 37 12.75 24.98 6.11
N VAL A 38 12.19 23.95 5.48
CA VAL A 38 12.18 22.60 6.04
C VAL A 38 13.60 22.04 6.15
N ASP A 39 14.42 22.18 5.11
CA ASP A 39 15.81 21.71 5.13
C ASP A 39 16.64 22.38 6.22
N GLN A 40 16.43 23.68 6.45
CA GLN A 40 17.08 24.41 7.53
C GLN A 40 16.64 23.92 8.91
N ALA A 41 15.33 23.69 9.09
CA ALA A 41 14.81 23.16 10.35
C ALA A 41 15.30 21.74 10.63
N ILE A 42 15.43 20.89 9.61
CA ILE A 42 16.02 19.54 9.72
C ILE A 42 17.49 19.62 10.13
N GLN A 43 18.29 20.43 9.45
CA GLN A 43 19.73 20.59 9.76
C GLN A 43 19.95 21.10 11.19
N ALA A 44 19.07 21.97 11.67
CA ALA A 44 19.11 22.51 13.03
C ALA A 44 18.52 21.55 14.07
N GLN A 45 17.87 20.46 13.67
CA GLN A 45 17.02 19.62 14.53
C GLN A 45 15.99 20.47 15.33
N ASP A 46 15.46 21.52 14.70
CA ASP A 46 14.53 22.46 15.31
C ASP A 46 13.11 21.90 15.29
N GLU A 47 12.76 21.19 16.35
CA GLU A 47 11.46 20.55 16.52
C GLU A 47 10.29 21.54 16.44
N ALA A 48 10.40 22.69 17.10
CA ALA A 48 9.31 23.66 17.16
C ALA A 48 9.03 24.24 15.76
N GLN A 49 10.10 24.51 15.01
CA GLN A 49 9.99 24.96 13.64
C GLN A 49 9.44 23.85 12.72
N LEU A 50 9.90 22.61 12.86
CA LEU A 50 9.38 21.48 12.07
C LEU A 50 7.90 21.22 12.35
N LYS A 51 7.45 21.33 13.61
CA LYS A 51 6.03 21.26 13.96
C LYS A 51 5.23 22.37 13.27
N THR A 52 5.72 23.60 13.37
CA THR A 52 5.06 24.77 12.76
C THR A 52 4.93 24.60 11.25
N LEU A 53 5.98 24.10 10.59
CA LEU A 53 5.98 23.83 9.14
C LEU A 53 5.09 22.63 8.77
N CYS A 54 4.96 21.62 9.64
CA CYS A 54 4.05 20.50 9.44
C CYS A 54 2.56 20.91 9.49
N ASP A 55 2.23 21.76 10.46
CA ASP A 55 0.86 22.26 10.66
C ASP A 55 0.43 23.26 9.56
N ASP A 56 1.38 23.72 8.74
CA ASP A 56 1.17 24.76 7.74
C ASP A 56 0.61 24.23 6.40
N GLU A 57 -0.69 24.36 6.22
CA GLU A 57 -1.38 23.89 5.02
C GLU A 57 -0.98 24.65 3.74
N SER A 58 -0.43 25.87 3.86
CA SER A 58 0.02 26.65 2.71
C SER A 58 1.25 26.05 2.04
N LEU A 59 1.97 25.16 2.74
CA LEU A 59 3.12 24.43 2.21
C LEU A 59 2.72 23.21 1.36
N GLY A 60 1.42 23.04 1.07
CA GLY A 60 0.90 22.05 0.14
C GLY A 60 0.19 20.88 0.81
N PRO A 61 -0.34 19.94 0.01
CA PRO A 61 -1.02 18.76 0.53
C PRO A 61 -0.06 17.93 1.39
N ASN A 62 -0.57 17.20 2.37
CA ASN A 62 0.26 16.26 3.13
C ASN A 62 0.55 15.01 2.26
N ASN A 63 1.50 15.11 1.33
CA ASN A 63 1.96 14.00 0.47
C ASN A 63 3.42 14.23 0.01
N ASN A 64 4.04 13.20 -0.57
CA ASN A 64 5.47 13.18 -0.94
C ASN A 64 5.94 14.26 -1.93
N THR A 65 5.05 15.10 -2.44
CA THR A 65 5.37 16.20 -3.35
C THR A 65 5.42 17.57 -2.69
N SER A 66 5.20 17.66 -1.37
CA SER A 66 5.13 18.93 -0.65
C SER A 66 6.22 19.11 0.43
N PRO A 67 6.65 20.37 0.68
CA PRO A 67 7.46 20.70 1.85
C PRO A 67 6.77 20.35 3.17
N ARG A 68 5.44 20.57 3.27
CA ARG A 68 4.65 20.24 4.46
C ARG A 68 4.88 18.79 4.90
N TYR A 69 4.81 17.88 3.93
CA TYR A 69 5.01 16.47 4.17
C TYR A 69 6.40 16.13 4.70
N LYS A 70 7.44 16.75 4.13
CA LYS A 70 8.81 16.58 4.61
C LYS A 70 8.96 17.10 6.05
N ALA A 71 8.34 18.24 6.37
CA ALA A 71 8.35 18.80 7.72
C ALA A 71 7.70 17.87 8.76
N CYS A 72 6.49 17.37 8.46
CA CYS A 72 5.78 16.44 9.33
C CYS A 72 6.59 15.18 9.61
N ARG A 73 7.15 14.60 8.55
CA ARG A 73 7.96 13.39 8.63
C ARG A 73 9.16 13.54 9.59
N GLU A 74 9.86 14.66 9.50
CA GLU A 74 11.08 14.90 10.29
C GLU A 74 10.74 15.35 11.72
N TYR A 75 9.67 16.12 11.92
CA TYR A 75 9.13 16.39 13.25
C TYR A 75 8.79 15.09 13.98
N GLU A 76 8.07 14.18 13.32
CA GLU A 76 7.73 12.86 13.85
C GLU A 76 8.97 12.01 14.17
N ALA A 77 9.99 12.07 13.32
CA ALA A 77 11.25 11.37 13.56
C ALA A 77 11.91 11.81 14.87
N LEU A 78 11.93 13.13 15.11
CA LEU A 78 12.46 13.70 16.35
C LEU A 78 11.59 13.36 17.56
N GLN A 79 10.26 13.31 17.40
CA GLN A 79 9.36 12.86 18.47
C GLN A 79 9.62 11.39 18.84
N ALA A 80 9.79 10.53 17.84
CA ALA A 80 10.09 9.12 18.05
C ALA A 80 11.45 8.93 18.76
N ASP A 81 12.46 9.74 18.42
CA ASP A 81 13.78 9.69 19.08
C ASP A 81 13.75 10.23 20.52
N LYS A 82 12.78 11.08 20.88
CA LYS A 82 12.58 11.62 22.24
C LYS A 82 11.68 10.76 23.13
N ASP A 83 11.08 9.70 22.60
CA ASP A 83 10.25 8.80 23.39
C ASP A 83 11.09 8.12 24.50
N THR A 84 10.75 8.44 25.75
CA THR A 84 11.48 8.10 26.97
C THR A 84 11.32 6.65 27.44
N GLY A 85 10.59 5.80 26.74
CA GLY A 85 10.51 4.39 27.14
C GLY A 85 9.17 3.93 27.70
N ASP A 86 8.16 4.80 27.80
CA ASP A 86 6.85 4.42 28.33
C ASP A 86 6.05 3.50 27.38
N CYS A 87 5.86 2.24 27.80
CA CYS A 87 5.08 1.24 27.07
C CYS A 87 3.58 1.31 27.36
N THR A 88 3.13 2.10 28.34
CA THR A 88 1.71 2.23 28.67
C THR A 88 0.95 3.05 27.64
N THR A 89 1.60 4.08 27.08
CA THR A 89 1.02 5.00 26.09
C THR A 89 1.56 4.81 24.67
N VAL A 90 2.44 3.83 24.43
CA VAL A 90 3.14 3.67 23.14
C VAL A 90 2.19 3.50 21.95
N VAL A 91 1.09 2.76 22.12
CA VAL A 91 0.09 2.53 21.06
C VAL A 91 -0.71 3.79 20.77
N GLU A 92 -1.10 4.52 21.80
CA GLU A 92 -1.83 5.79 21.66
C GLU A 92 -0.97 6.82 20.94
N ARG A 93 0.32 6.89 21.28
CA ARG A 93 1.27 7.79 20.63
C ARG A 93 1.56 7.39 19.19
N PHE A 94 1.69 6.10 18.90
CA PHE A 94 1.80 5.60 17.52
C PHE A 94 0.59 6.03 16.68
N ARG A 95 -0.63 5.87 17.21
CA ARG A 95 -1.87 6.25 16.51
C ARG A 95 -2.10 7.76 16.41
N ALA A 96 -1.55 8.53 17.36
CA ALA A 96 -1.62 9.99 17.37
C ALA A 96 -0.55 10.64 16.50
N ALA A 97 0.47 9.90 16.06
CA ALA A 97 1.44 10.38 15.08
C ALA A 97 0.68 10.78 13.79
N PRO A 98 1.00 11.93 13.17
CA PRO A 98 0.39 12.33 11.92
C PRO A 98 0.49 11.23 10.84
N ASP A 99 -0.58 11.16 10.03
CA ASP A 99 -1.13 9.94 9.43
C ASP A 99 -0.11 8.85 8.98
N PRO A 100 -0.19 7.64 9.58
CA PRO A 100 0.50 6.42 9.13
C PRO A 100 0.38 6.08 7.63
N LYS A 101 -0.58 6.69 6.92
CA LYS A 101 -0.94 6.36 5.53
C LYS A 101 -0.23 7.17 4.46
N ILE A 102 0.56 8.18 4.84
CA ILE A 102 1.14 9.11 3.88
C ILE A 102 2.61 8.73 3.63
N GLY A 103 2.84 7.89 2.63
CA GLY A 103 4.13 7.76 1.94
C GLY A 103 5.36 7.42 2.80
N PHE A 104 5.21 6.66 3.90
CA PHE A 104 6.28 6.40 4.85
C PHE A 104 7.63 6.08 4.17
N ALA A 105 8.64 6.88 4.49
CA ALA A 105 10.02 6.43 4.35
C ALA A 105 10.22 5.27 5.33
N LEU A 106 10.74 4.14 4.83
CA LEU A 106 11.00 2.89 5.54
C LEU A 106 11.61 3.10 6.94
N GLU A 107 12.45 4.12 7.10
CA GLU A 107 13.14 4.45 8.34
C GLU A 107 12.20 4.76 9.51
N HIS A 108 11.12 5.53 9.32
CA HIS A 108 10.24 5.92 10.43
C HIS A 108 9.33 4.78 10.87
N SER A 109 8.78 4.01 9.93
CA SER A 109 8.00 2.81 10.25
C SER A 109 8.85 1.81 11.03
N SER A 110 10.14 1.70 10.69
CA SER A 110 11.08 0.83 11.42
C SER A 110 11.27 1.28 12.86
N LYS A 111 11.46 2.58 13.13
CA LYS A 111 11.63 3.10 14.50
C LYS A 111 10.38 2.84 15.37
N TRP A 112 9.18 3.11 14.85
CA TRP A 112 7.94 2.81 15.55
C TRP A 112 7.76 1.30 15.78
N ALA A 113 8.05 0.47 14.78
CA ALA A 113 7.95 -0.97 14.91
C ALA A 113 8.95 -1.54 15.94
N GLU A 114 10.18 -1.02 15.98
CA GLU A 114 11.19 -1.38 16.99
C GLU A 114 10.72 -0.99 18.39
N ARG A 115 10.05 0.16 18.50
CA ARG A 115 9.50 0.64 19.77
C ARG A 115 8.34 -0.22 20.25
N LEU A 116 7.38 -0.53 19.37
CA LEU A 116 6.28 -1.44 19.66
C LEU A 116 6.80 -2.83 20.04
N ALA A 117 7.83 -3.33 19.34
CA ALA A 117 8.45 -4.62 19.64
C ALA A 117 9.11 -4.63 21.03
N LYS A 118 9.82 -3.56 21.41
CA LYS A 118 10.38 -3.39 22.77
C LYS A 118 9.32 -3.37 23.86
N CYS A 119 8.10 -2.94 23.52
CA CYS A 119 6.94 -2.91 24.42
C CYS A 119 6.00 -4.11 24.25
N GLU A 120 6.43 -5.14 23.52
CA GLU A 120 5.67 -6.38 23.24
C GLU A 120 4.30 -6.14 22.57
N LYS A 121 4.15 -5.02 21.85
CA LYS A 121 2.94 -4.62 21.10
C LYS A 121 2.93 -5.23 19.70
N PHE A 122 3.06 -6.55 19.62
CA PHE A 122 3.21 -7.27 18.35
C PHE A 122 1.93 -7.32 17.53
N LYS A 123 0.76 -7.29 18.18
CA LYS A 123 -0.52 -7.19 17.48
C LYS A 123 -0.56 -5.93 16.62
N GLU A 124 -0.17 -4.80 17.17
CA GLU A 124 -0.11 -3.52 16.47
C GLU A 124 0.92 -3.56 15.32
N ILE A 125 2.01 -4.30 15.46
CA ILE A 125 2.97 -4.49 14.35
C ILE A 125 2.29 -5.25 13.19
N PHE A 126 1.61 -6.36 13.46
CA PHE A 126 0.97 -7.16 12.40
C PHE A 126 -0.28 -6.50 11.81
N GLU A 127 -1.04 -5.75 12.61
CA GLU A 127 -2.31 -5.17 12.20
C GLU A 127 -2.18 -3.73 11.72
N GLU A 128 -1.27 -2.92 12.27
CA GLU A 128 -1.18 -1.50 11.92
C GLU A 128 0.07 -1.14 11.09
N ILE A 129 1.16 -1.92 11.20
CA ILE A 129 2.39 -1.67 10.45
C ILE A 129 2.53 -2.58 9.24
N ALA A 130 2.16 -3.86 9.35
CA ALA A 130 2.34 -4.79 8.23
C ALA A 130 1.54 -4.39 7.00
N HIS A 131 0.43 -3.65 7.12
CA HIS A 131 -0.36 -3.21 5.96
C HIS A 131 0.17 -1.96 5.24
N LEU A 132 1.33 -1.42 5.65
CA LEU A 132 1.83 -0.15 5.12
C LEU A 132 2.36 -0.25 3.68
N GLY A 133 1.88 0.68 2.85
CA GLY A 133 2.29 0.91 1.46
C GLY A 133 1.80 -0.13 0.45
N GLU A 134 2.04 0.14 -0.83
CA GLU A 134 1.73 -0.77 -1.94
C GLU A 134 3.03 -1.40 -2.47
N GLY A 135 2.92 -2.47 -3.28
CA GLY A 135 4.07 -3.02 -4.00
C GLY A 135 4.56 -4.40 -3.55
N GLY A 136 3.72 -5.20 -2.88
CA GLY A 136 4.02 -6.59 -2.54
C GLY A 136 5.31 -6.72 -1.71
N ASP A 137 6.28 -7.48 -2.21
CA ASP A 137 7.55 -7.77 -1.53
C ASP A 137 8.43 -6.54 -1.24
N LYS A 138 8.22 -5.45 -1.98
CA LYS A 138 8.93 -4.18 -1.79
C LYS A 138 8.15 -3.19 -0.93
N SER A 139 6.99 -3.58 -0.40
CA SER A 139 6.20 -2.67 0.41
C SER A 139 6.94 -2.32 1.71
N PRO A 140 6.77 -1.09 2.22
CA PRO A 140 7.30 -0.69 3.51
C PRO A 140 6.95 -1.67 4.64
N GLY A 141 5.71 -2.19 4.66
CA GLY A 141 5.28 -3.17 5.65
C GLY A 141 6.15 -4.43 5.67
N VAL A 142 6.43 -5.03 4.51
CA VAL A 142 7.30 -6.22 4.40
C VAL A 142 8.72 -5.89 4.86
N GLN A 143 9.27 -4.77 4.41
CA GLN A 143 10.64 -4.38 4.72
C GLN A 143 10.85 -4.06 6.20
N VAL A 144 9.84 -3.52 6.89
CA VAL A 144 9.87 -3.30 8.34
C VAL A 144 9.92 -4.63 9.09
N LEU A 145 9.07 -5.61 8.74
CA LEU A 145 9.07 -6.93 9.38
C LEU A 145 10.43 -7.63 9.21
N LEU A 146 10.98 -7.61 7.98
CA LEU A 146 12.31 -8.16 7.70
C LEU A 146 13.41 -7.46 8.52
N LYS A 147 13.37 -6.13 8.62
CA LYS A 147 14.37 -5.37 9.39
C LYS A 147 14.30 -5.65 10.89
N LEU A 148 13.09 -5.76 11.47
CA LEU A 148 12.93 -6.14 12.88
C LEU A 148 13.57 -7.49 13.17
N GLU A 149 13.31 -8.47 12.31
CA GLU A 149 13.88 -9.80 12.43
C GLU A 149 15.41 -9.80 12.27
N GLN A 150 15.94 -9.06 11.29
CA GLN A 150 17.39 -8.84 11.13
C GLN A 150 18.03 -8.19 12.37
N ASN A 151 17.28 -7.33 13.07
CA ASN A 151 17.71 -6.69 14.31
C ASN A 151 17.56 -7.58 15.55
N GLY A 152 17.19 -8.86 15.39
CA GLY A 152 17.11 -9.83 16.48
C GLY A 152 15.80 -9.80 17.28
N VAL A 153 14.77 -9.07 16.81
CA VAL A 153 13.43 -9.16 17.39
C VAL A 153 12.87 -10.56 17.15
N PRO A 154 12.31 -11.25 18.16
CA PRO A 154 11.78 -12.61 18.02
C PRO A 154 10.41 -12.62 17.31
N LEU A 155 10.35 -12.04 16.11
CA LEU A 155 9.13 -11.73 15.40
C LEU A 155 8.34 -12.99 15.02
N MET A 156 9.02 -14.08 14.70
CA MET A 156 8.36 -15.37 14.46
C MET A 156 7.67 -15.93 15.70
N ALA A 157 8.30 -15.90 16.87
CA ALA A 157 7.66 -16.35 18.11
C ALA A 157 6.45 -15.47 18.48
N ALA A 158 6.56 -14.16 18.22
CA ALA A 158 5.45 -13.23 18.37
C ALA A 158 4.31 -13.51 17.39
N PHE A 159 4.63 -13.79 16.13
CA PHE A 159 3.64 -14.16 15.10
C PHE A 159 2.91 -15.45 15.45
N ASP A 160 3.64 -16.46 15.90
CA ASP A 160 3.12 -17.72 16.41
C ASP A 160 2.04 -17.51 17.48
N THR A 161 2.35 -16.63 18.43
CA THR A 161 1.46 -16.27 19.54
C THR A 161 0.24 -15.50 19.02
N TYR A 162 0.49 -14.46 18.21
CA TYR A 162 -0.56 -13.66 17.57
C TYR A 162 -1.57 -14.53 16.80
N ALA A 163 -1.09 -15.43 15.94
CA ALA A 163 -1.93 -16.28 15.09
C ALA A 163 -2.73 -17.31 15.91
N LYS A 164 -2.19 -17.78 17.04
CA LYS A 164 -2.92 -18.68 17.97
C LYS A 164 -4.02 -17.94 18.72
N GLU A 165 -3.76 -16.70 19.16
CA GLU A 165 -4.68 -15.91 19.98
C GLU A 165 -5.74 -15.17 19.16
N ASN A 166 -5.41 -14.78 17.93
CA ASN A 166 -6.27 -13.98 17.05
C ASN A 166 -6.70 -14.75 15.81
N GLY A 167 -6.66 -16.08 15.81
CA GLY A 167 -7.17 -16.90 14.70
C GLY A 167 -8.68 -16.69 14.47
N GLY A 168 -9.21 -17.19 13.35
CA GLY A 168 -10.65 -17.06 13.09
C GLY A 168 -11.03 -15.75 12.42
N ALA A 169 -12.25 -15.31 12.73
CA ALA A 169 -12.77 -14.00 12.32
C ALA A 169 -11.98 -12.80 12.88
N ALA A 170 -11.08 -13.01 13.85
CA ALA A 170 -10.21 -11.96 14.39
C ALA A 170 -8.90 -11.78 13.60
N PHE A 171 -8.51 -12.77 12.77
CA PHE A 171 -7.18 -12.80 12.19
C PHE A 171 -7.00 -11.71 11.15
N LEU A 172 -6.11 -10.75 11.43
CA LEU A 172 -5.85 -9.56 10.63
C LEU A 172 -7.15 -8.82 10.24
N ASN A 173 -8.14 -8.79 11.13
CA ASN A 173 -9.45 -8.19 10.84
C ASN A 173 -9.43 -6.66 11.01
N ILE A 174 -8.83 -6.00 10.03
CA ILE A 174 -8.66 -4.55 9.96
C ILE A 174 -9.22 -3.99 8.63
N LYS A 175 -9.37 -2.67 8.52
CA LYS A 175 -9.85 -2.03 7.27
C LYS A 175 -8.99 -2.35 6.04
N ALA A 176 -7.69 -2.58 6.23
CA ALA A 176 -6.71 -2.92 5.19
C ALA A 176 -6.25 -4.39 5.24
N ALA A 177 -7.14 -5.29 5.62
CA ALA A 177 -6.82 -6.69 5.95
C ALA A 177 -6.13 -7.45 4.81
N SER A 178 -6.48 -7.18 3.56
CA SER A 178 -5.84 -7.81 2.39
C SER A 178 -4.38 -7.40 2.22
N TYR A 179 -4.02 -6.16 2.53
CA TYR A 179 -2.63 -5.68 2.50
C TYR A 179 -1.81 -6.30 3.64
N ALA A 180 -2.33 -6.28 4.87
CA ALA A 180 -1.69 -6.96 6.00
C ALA A 180 -1.45 -8.45 5.67
N GLY A 181 -2.48 -9.13 5.16
CA GLY A 181 -2.39 -10.53 4.77
C GLY A 181 -1.31 -10.77 3.72
N SER A 182 -1.28 -9.96 2.66
CA SER A 182 -0.27 -10.11 1.61
C SER A 182 1.15 -9.86 2.12
N HIS A 183 1.34 -8.84 2.95
CA HIS A 183 2.68 -8.47 3.43
C HIS A 183 3.20 -9.43 4.49
N VAL A 184 2.34 -9.93 5.37
CA VAL A 184 2.73 -11.01 6.28
C VAL A 184 3.11 -12.27 5.49
N ALA A 185 2.37 -12.60 4.41
CA ALA A 185 2.71 -13.73 3.54
C ALA A 185 4.09 -13.55 2.90
N SER A 186 4.33 -12.38 2.30
CA SER A 186 5.61 -12.01 1.70
C SER A 186 6.76 -12.03 2.71
N TRP A 187 6.56 -11.48 3.91
CA TRP A 187 7.58 -11.54 4.96
C TRP A 187 7.92 -12.98 5.34
N LEU A 188 6.93 -13.85 5.55
CA LEU A 188 7.18 -15.26 5.85
C LEU A 188 7.94 -15.97 4.73
N ILE A 189 7.60 -15.71 3.46
CA ILE A 189 8.29 -16.28 2.30
C ILE A 189 9.74 -15.79 2.22
N LEU A 190 9.94 -14.47 2.28
CA LEU A 190 11.26 -13.84 2.13
C LEU A 190 12.18 -14.10 3.33
N GLY A 191 11.61 -14.26 4.53
CA GLY A 191 12.31 -14.67 5.75
C GLY A 191 12.65 -16.17 5.78
N GLY A 192 12.11 -16.97 4.84
CA GLY A 192 12.36 -18.41 4.77
C GLY A 192 11.51 -19.25 5.74
N HIS A 193 10.48 -18.65 6.34
CA HIS A 193 9.57 -19.29 7.32
C HIS A 193 8.50 -20.12 6.62
N LEU A 194 8.91 -21.14 5.87
CA LEU A 194 8.04 -21.97 5.02
C LEU A 194 7.38 -23.15 5.76
N ASP A 195 7.49 -23.22 7.08
CA ASP A 195 6.97 -24.29 7.93
C ASP A 195 5.65 -23.95 8.65
N GLN A 196 5.04 -22.81 8.32
CA GLN A 196 3.86 -22.25 9.01
C GLN A 196 2.52 -22.79 8.50
N CYS A 197 2.53 -23.80 7.61
CA CYS A 197 1.31 -24.35 7.01
C CYS A 197 0.21 -24.69 8.04
N PRO A 198 0.48 -25.42 9.15
CA PRO A 198 -0.57 -25.81 10.08
C PRO A 198 -1.11 -24.63 10.89
N LEU A 199 -0.22 -23.73 11.32
CA LEU A 199 -0.57 -22.54 12.09
C LEU A 199 -1.47 -21.62 11.25
N LEU A 200 -1.03 -21.27 10.04
CA LEU A 200 -1.79 -20.40 9.15
C LEU A 200 -3.11 -21.02 8.72
N ALA A 201 -3.14 -22.33 8.42
CA ALA A 201 -4.40 -23.01 8.07
C ALA A 201 -5.45 -22.90 9.19
N LYS A 202 -5.01 -23.04 10.45
CA LYS A 202 -5.87 -22.87 11.61
C LYS A 202 -6.28 -21.41 11.79
N ALA A 203 -5.33 -20.48 11.74
CA ALA A 203 -5.59 -19.06 11.97
C ALA A 203 -6.51 -18.44 10.90
N LEU A 204 -6.41 -18.92 9.65
CA LEU A 204 -7.19 -18.43 8.51
C LEU A 204 -8.58 -19.07 8.37
N THR A 205 -8.91 -20.08 9.18
CA THR A 205 -10.27 -20.63 9.21
C THR A 205 -11.23 -19.50 9.58
N ASP A 206 -12.29 -19.27 8.80
CA ASP A 206 -13.27 -18.18 9.01
C ASP A 206 -12.73 -16.74 9.06
N SER A 207 -11.48 -16.50 8.69
CA SER A 207 -10.96 -15.14 8.60
C SER A 207 -11.56 -14.39 7.40
N PRO A 208 -11.48 -13.04 7.37
CA PRO A 208 -12.04 -12.25 6.28
C PRO A 208 -11.57 -12.76 4.91
N GLU A 209 -12.48 -12.81 3.93
CA GLU A 209 -12.19 -13.39 2.61
C GLU A 209 -10.94 -12.78 1.95
N GLY A 210 -10.74 -11.47 2.10
CA GLY A 210 -9.56 -10.77 1.59
C GLY A 210 -8.25 -11.23 2.23
N VAL A 211 -8.25 -11.57 3.52
CA VAL A 211 -7.07 -12.11 4.21
C VAL A 211 -6.76 -13.51 3.69
N ARG A 212 -7.79 -14.38 3.62
CA ARG A 212 -7.64 -15.73 3.07
C ARG A 212 -7.11 -15.69 1.65
N ALA A 213 -7.66 -14.83 0.80
CA ALA A 213 -7.24 -14.65 -0.59
C ALA A 213 -5.78 -14.20 -0.69
N SER A 214 -5.39 -13.15 0.05
CA SER A 214 -4.02 -12.63 0.04
C SER A 214 -2.99 -13.61 0.60
N MET A 215 -3.36 -14.46 1.54
CA MET A 215 -2.46 -15.45 2.14
C MET A 215 -2.20 -16.69 1.27
N LEU A 216 -2.99 -16.94 0.23
CA LEU A 216 -2.86 -18.14 -0.59
C LEU A 216 -1.50 -18.27 -1.29
N VAL A 217 -0.82 -17.16 -1.57
CA VAL A 217 0.55 -17.16 -2.12
C VAL A 217 1.52 -17.93 -1.22
N TYR A 218 1.39 -17.78 0.10
CA TYR A 218 2.22 -18.52 1.06
C TYR A 218 2.05 -20.03 0.90
N PHE A 219 0.81 -20.53 0.76
CA PHE A 219 0.55 -21.96 0.65
C PHE A 219 1.10 -22.57 -0.65
N ILE A 220 1.21 -21.77 -1.71
CA ILE A 220 1.86 -22.17 -2.97
C ILE A 220 3.37 -22.29 -2.75
N GLU A 221 4.01 -21.21 -2.27
CA GLU A 221 5.46 -21.14 -2.11
C GLU A 221 5.99 -22.15 -1.06
N ALA A 222 5.31 -22.26 0.07
CA ALA A 222 5.61 -23.24 1.13
C ALA A 222 5.14 -24.67 0.79
N LYS A 223 4.51 -24.89 -0.37
CA LYS A 223 4.04 -26.21 -0.85
C LYS A 223 3.08 -26.91 0.13
N CYS A 224 2.24 -26.14 0.81
CA CYS A 224 1.25 -26.59 1.81
C CYS A 224 0.00 -27.20 1.14
N LYS A 225 0.15 -28.25 0.32
CA LYS A 225 -0.91 -28.72 -0.59
C LYS A 225 -2.28 -28.94 0.08
N PRO A 226 -2.45 -29.79 1.12
CA PRO A 226 -3.78 -30.07 1.65
C PRO A 226 -4.42 -28.84 2.29
N GLN A 227 -3.65 -28.02 3.01
CA GLN A 227 -4.15 -26.80 3.64
C GLN A 227 -4.49 -25.72 2.59
N GLY A 228 -3.63 -25.54 1.59
CA GLY A 228 -3.84 -24.59 0.50
C GLY A 228 -5.06 -24.94 -0.33
N VAL A 229 -5.30 -26.24 -0.60
CA VAL A 229 -6.50 -26.71 -1.28
C VAL A 229 -7.75 -26.38 -0.47
N ALA A 230 -7.77 -26.72 0.83
CA ALA A 230 -8.93 -26.45 1.69
C ALA A 230 -9.24 -24.95 1.75
N LEU A 231 -8.21 -24.11 1.95
CA LEU A 231 -8.35 -22.66 1.99
C LEU A 231 -8.85 -22.10 0.65
N ALA A 232 -8.25 -22.49 -0.47
CA ALA A 232 -8.68 -22.04 -1.79
C ALA A 232 -10.10 -22.52 -2.14
N GLN A 233 -10.48 -23.73 -1.75
CA GLN A 233 -11.85 -24.23 -1.91
C GLN A 233 -12.89 -23.43 -1.14
N SER A 234 -12.51 -22.85 0.02
CA SER A 234 -13.39 -22.00 0.82
C SER A 234 -13.68 -20.65 0.16
N LEU A 235 -12.82 -20.19 -0.76
CA LEU A 235 -13.02 -18.96 -1.53
C LEU A 235 -13.88 -19.16 -2.77
N LEU A 236 -14.13 -20.40 -3.20
CA LEU A 236 -14.95 -20.68 -4.39
C LEU A 236 -16.42 -20.26 -4.25
N THR A 237 -16.86 -19.99 -3.02
CA THR A 237 -18.19 -19.47 -2.70
C THR A 237 -18.14 -18.05 -2.12
N ALA A 238 -17.00 -17.38 -2.26
CA ALA A 238 -16.82 -16.01 -1.78
C ALA A 238 -17.80 -15.04 -2.44
N LYS A 239 -18.20 -14.01 -1.69
CA LYS A 239 -19.14 -13.00 -2.19
C LYS A 239 -18.56 -12.23 -3.39
N GLU A 240 -17.32 -11.80 -3.25
CA GLU A 240 -16.62 -11.04 -4.29
C GLU A 240 -16.06 -11.98 -5.37
N ASP A 241 -16.28 -11.65 -6.64
CA ASP A 241 -15.88 -12.48 -7.77
C ASP A 241 -14.36 -12.60 -7.88
N TYR A 242 -13.62 -11.55 -7.55
CA TYR A 242 -12.16 -11.59 -7.49
C TYR A 242 -11.65 -12.66 -6.51
N HIS A 243 -12.29 -12.85 -5.36
CA HIS A 243 -11.91 -13.89 -4.39
C HIS A 243 -12.21 -15.29 -4.94
N ARG A 244 -13.37 -15.49 -5.60
CA ARG A 244 -13.69 -16.76 -6.26
C ARG A 244 -12.67 -17.10 -7.35
N ALA A 245 -12.34 -16.12 -8.19
CA ALA A 245 -11.31 -16.27 -9.23
C ALA A 245 -9.94 -16.60 -8.63
N THR A 246 -9.56 -15.97 -7.52
CA THR A 246 -8.31 -16.25 -6.78
C THR A 246 -8.28 -17.69 -6.25
N GLY A 247 -9.39 -18.17 -5.69
CA GLY A 247 -9.54 -19.57 -5.29
C GLY A 247 -9.33 -20.54 -6.47
N CYS A 248 -9.94 -20.26 -7.63
CA CYS A 248 -9.75 -21.06 -8.84
C CYS A 248 -8.28 -21.07 -9.30
N ARG A 249 -7.64 -19.90 -9.46
CA ARG A 249 -6.23 -19.81 -9.87
C ARG A 249 -5.31 -20.58 -8.94
N THR A 250 -5.50 -20.42 -7.63
CA THR A 250 -4.67 -21.09 -6.62
C THR A 250 -4.82 -22.61 -6.69
N LEU A 251 -6.04 -23.14 -6.86
CA LEU A 251 -6.24 -24.57 -7.04
C LEU A 251 -5.54 -25.11 -8.31
N GLY A 252 -5.52 -24.31 -9.38
CA GLY A 252 -4.75 -24.57 -10.58
C GLY A 252 -3.24 -24.66 -10.31
N GLU A 253 -2.72 -23.71 -9.53
CA GLU A 253 -1.29 -23.66 -9.16
C GLU A 253 -0.87 -24.76 -8.18
N ILE A 254 -1.75 -25.18 -7.27
CA ILE A 254 -1.47 -26.32 -6.38
C ILE A 254 -1.54 -27.64 -7.15
N GLY A 255 -2.40 -27.74 -8.17
CA GLY A 255 -2.45 -28.90 -9.04
C GLY A 255 -3.18 -30.11 -8.45
N ASP A 256 -4.17 -29.90 -7.57
CA ASP A 256 -4.91 -31.01 -6.95
C ASP A 256 -6.06 -31.51 -7.85
N SER A 257 -5.94 -32.73 -8.36
CA SER A 257 -6.94 -33.32 -9.26
C SER A 257 -8.29 -33.56 -8.59
N SER A 258 -8.37 -33.67 -7.26
CA SER A 258 -9.63 -33.88 -6.54
C SER A 258 -10.62 -32.72 -6.72
N VAL A 259 -10.14 -31.52 -7.06
CA VAL A 259 -10.96 -30.32 -7.16
C VAL A 259 -11.52 -30.06 -8.56
N VAL A 260 -11.08 -30.82 -9.58
CA VAL A 260 -11.41 -30.59 -10.99
C VAL A 260 -12.91 -30.56 -11.24
N LYS A 261 -13.68 -31.47 -10.61
CA LYS A 261 -15.14 -31.51 -10.76
C LYS A 261 -15.78 -30.20 -10.29
N LYS A 262 -15.36 -29.67 -9.14
CA LYS A 262 -15.87 -28.42 -8.57
C LYS A 262 -15.50 -27.23 -9.44
N LEU A 263 -14.27 -27.20 -9.98
CA LEU A 263 -13.82 -26.15 -10.89
C LEU A 263 -14.60 -26.14 -12.21
N LYS A 264 -14.90 -27.30 -12.80
CA LYS A 264 -15.71 -27.40 -14.03
C LYS A 264 -17.13 -26.85 -13.84
N ILE A 265 -17.75 -27.13 -12.70
CA ILE A 265 -19.08 -26.57 -12.39
C ILE A 265 -19.01 -25.03 -12.40
N LEU A 266 -18.07 -24.43 -11.68
CA LEU A 266 -17.93 -22.96 -11.64
C LEU A 266 -17.53 -22.36 -12.99
N ALA A 267 -16.70 -23.05 -13.76
CA ALA A 267 -16.33 -22.67 -15.13
C ALA A 267 -17.53 -22.53 -16.07
N GLU A 268 -18.66 -23.17 -15.76
CA GLU A 268 -19.89 -23.14 -16.55
C GLU A 268 -20.98 -22.29 -15.91
N SER A 269 -21.07 -22.26 -14.57
CA SER A 269 -22.23 -21.75 -13.85
C SER A 269 -22.06 -20.37 -13.20
N ASP A 270 -20.83 -19.89 -12.95
CA ASP A 270 -20.64 -18.59 -12.27
C ASP A 270 -21.28 -17.46 -13.10
N SER A 271 -22.12 -16.62 -12.51
CA SER A 271 -22.89 -15.63 -13.25
C SER A 271 -22.20 -14.26 -13.36
N THR A 272 -21.08 -14.04 -12.68
CA THR A 272 -20.41 -12.74 -12.70
C THR A 272 -19.74 -12.51 -14.06
N PHE A 273 -20.02 -11.35 -14.63
CA PHE A 273 -19.35 -10.86 -15.82
C PHE A 273 -19.04 -9.38 -15.70
N VAL A 274 -18.02 -8.96 -16.44
CA VAL A 274 -17.72 -7.55 -16.71
C VAL A 274 -17.81 -7.32 -18.21
N VAL A 275 -18.16 -6.11 -18.62
CA VAL A 275 -18.12 -5.71 -20.02
C VAL A 275 -16.79 -5.02 -20.26
N GLN A 276 -16.01 -5.53 -21.21
CA GLN A 276 -14.75 -4.94 -21.63
C GLN A 276 -14.83 -4.52 -23.08
N GLU A 277 -14.24 -3.38 -23.39
CA GLU A 277 -14.01 -2.95 -24.76
C GLU A 277 -12.79 -3.69 -25.32
N GLN A 278 -12.98 -4.38 -26.45
CA GLN A 278 -11.92 -5.07 -27.15
C GLN A 278 -11.84 -4.57 -28.58
N GLN A 279 -10.63 -4.26 -29.04
CA GLN A 279 -10.40 -3.90 -30.43
C GLN A 279 -10.49 -5.16 -31.29
N GLY A 280 -11.45 -5.20 -32.20
CA GLY A 280 -11.62 -6.26 -33.16
C GLY A 280 -10.56 -6.18 -34.26
N ASN A 281 -10.37 -7.30 -34.96
CA ASN A 281 -9.48 -7.39 -36.12
C ASN A 281 -9.95 -6.49 -37.30
N ASP A 282 -11.18 -5.97 -37.23
CA ASP A 282 -11.76 -5.00 -38.16
C ASP A 282 -11.44 -3.53 -37.79
N GLY A 283 -10.62 -3.31 -36.75
CA GLY A 283 -10.25 -1.99 -36.25
C GLY A 283 -11.33 -1.31 -35.41
N ARG A 284 -12.49 -1.96 -35.17
CA ARG A 284 -13.59 -1.42 -34.37
C ARG A 284 -13.49 -1.87 -32.92
N VAL A 285 -14.08 -1.10 -32.01
CA VAL A 285 -14.21 -1.48 -30.60
C VAL A 285 -15.52 -2.23 -30.39
N HIS A 286 -15.44 -3.43 -29.83
CA HIS A 286 -16.57 -4.28 -29.51
C HIS A 286 -16.71 -4.41 -28.00
N ALA A 287 -17.94 -4.35 -27.49
CA ALA A 287 -18.24 -4.64 -26.08
C ALA A 287 -18.38 -6.16 -25.88
N VAL A 288 -17.44 -6.76 -25.15
CA VAL A 288 -17.38 -8.21 -24.91
C VAL A 288 -17.68 -8.50 -23.45
N LYS A 289 -18.53 -9.52 -23.19
CA LYS A 289 -18.75 -10.04 -21.84
C LYS A 289 -17.59 -10.97 -21.47
N VAL A 290 -16.86 -10.60 -20.43
CA VAL A 290 -15.79 -11.41 -19.83
C VAL A 290 -16.30 -12.01 -18.53
N PHE A 291 -16.07 -13.29 -18.31
CA PHE A 291 -16.53 -14.01 -17.13
C PHE A 291 -15.32 -14.38 -16.27
N PRO A 292 -14.81 -13.46 -15.44
CA PRO A 292 -13.49 -13.58 -14.81
C PRO A 292 -13.35 -14.86 -13.98
N VAL A 293 -14.40 -15.26 -13.26
CA VAL A 293 -14.40 -16.50 -12.48
C VAL A 293 -14.40 -17.72 -13.39
N ARG A 294 -15.26 -17.75 -14.42
CA ARG A 294 -15.33 -18.87 -15.35
C ARG A 294 -13.98 -19.11 -16.02
N ASP A 295 -13.36 -18.03 -16.49
CA ASP A 295 -12.09 -18.08 -17.19
C ASP A 295 -10.96 -18.57 -16.27
N ALA A 296 -10.90 -18.06 -15.03
CA ALA A 296 -9.97 -18.53 -14.01
C ALA A 296 -10.13 -20.03 -13.69
N CYS A 297 -11.37 -20.53 -13.57
CA CYS A 297 -11.62 -21.93 -13.26
C CYS A 297 -11.31 -22.85 -14.46
N LYS A 298 -11.57 -22.40 -15.70
CA LYS A 298 -11.16 -23.13 -16.92
C LYS A 298 -9.64 -23.24 -17.01
N GLU A 299 -8.92 -22.13 -16.79
CA GLU A 299 -7.47 -22.11 -16.78
C GLU A 299 -6.91 -23.08 -15.72
N ALA A 300 -7.49 -23.05 -14.50
CA ALA A 300 -7.10 -23.94 -13.42
C ALA A 300 -7.27 -25.43 -13.77
N VAL A 301 -8.41 -25.80 -14.38
CA VAL A 301 -8.63 -27.17 -14.89
C VAL A 301 -7.56 -27.55 -15.92
N GLY A 302 -7.26 -26.64 -16.86
CA GLY A 302 -6.21 -26.85 -17.86
C GLY A 302 -4.85 -27.10 -17.21
N LYS A 303 -4.43 -26.25 -16.25
CA LYS A 303 -3.17 -26.41 -15.52
C LYS A 303 -3.09 -27.76 -14.79
N ILE A 304 -4.15 -28.16 -14.08
CA ILE A 304 -4.19 -29.43 -13.37
C ILE A 304 -4.06 -30.61 -14.34
N GLN A 305 -4.78 -30.58 -15.46
CA GLN A 305 -4.76 -31.67 -16.45
C GLN A 305 -3.44 -31.78 -17.20
N LEU A 306 -2.76 -30.66 -17.47
CA LEU A 306 -1.44 -30.67 -18.11
C LEU A 306 -0.36 -31.29 -17.23
N ARG A 307 -0.45 -31.12 -15.89
CA ARG A 307 0.48 -31.70 -14.92
C ARG A 307 0.22 -33.18 -14.62
N ALA A 308 -0.95 -33.70 -14.98
CA ALA A 308 -1.33 -35.09 -14.78
C ALA A 308 -0.93 -36.01 -15.95
N LYS A 309 -0.34 -35.45 -17.00
CA LYS A 309 0.25 -36.18 -18.14
C LYS A 309 1.74 -36.33 -17.94
#